data_AF-A0A1G0JGZ4-F1
#
_entry.id   AF-A0A1G0JGZ4-F1
#
_cell.length_a   1.000
_cell.length_b   1.000
_cell.length_c   1.000
_cell.angle_alpha   90.00
_cell.angle_beta   90.00
_cell.angle_gamma   90.00
#
_symmetry.space_group_name_H-M   'P 1'
#
loop_
_entity.id
_entity.type
_entity.pdbx_description
1 polymer ?
#
loop_
_entity_poly.entity_id
_entity_poly.type
_entity_poly.pdbx_seq_one_letter_code
_entity_poly.pdbx_strand_id
1 'polypeptide(L)'
;MSRVDFYILPENSGRDRFACSIANKAWRRGHNVYIHTTSRETAIKLDDLLWTYHDISFIPHSLTGQSGPIDTTVIIGWQEPVPDNCNVMINLNVNIPTSAERFARIVEIVAGSEAERGMARNHYRAYRDGGHEMHSHTVKVDYD
;
A
#
# COMPACT_ATOMS: atom_id res chain seq x y z
N MET A 1 7.53 -16.78 2.21
CA MET A 1 8.48 -15.66 1.98
C MET A 1 7.82 -14.68 1.04
N SER A 2 7.62 -13.44 1.48
CA SER A 2 7.04 -12.37 0.66
C SER A 2 8.13 -11.60 -0.09
N ARG A 3 7.79 -11.06 -1.26
CA ARG A 3 8.56 -10.01 -1.91
C ARG A 3 8.18 -8.65 -1.32
N VAL A 4 9.16 -7.84 -0.93
CA VAL A 4 8.94 -6.49 -0.37
C VAL A 4 9.56 -5.45 -1.28
N ASP A 5 8.73 -4.60 -1.88
CA ASP A 5 9.15 -3.51 -2.74
C ASP A 5 9.10 -2.18 -1.99
N PHE A 6 10.26 -1.54 -1.81
CA PHE A 6 10.38 -0.18 -1.31
C PHE A 6 10.38 0.80 -2.49
N TYR A 7 9.35 1.63 -2.61
CA TYR A 7 9.32 2.73 -3.56
C TYR A 7 9.77 4.01 -2.86
N ILE A 8 10.91 4.55 -3.27
CA ILE A 8 11.50 5.76 -2.73
C ILE A 8 11.05 6.93 -3.60
N LEU A 9 10.24 7.81 -3.03
CA LEU A 9 9.68 8.95 -3.73
C LEU A 9 10.60 10.19 -3.56
N PRO A 10 10.66 11.06 -4.58
CA PRO A 10 11.24 12.39 -4.46
C PRO A 10 10.54 13.22 -3.37
N GLU A 11 11.23 14.22 -2.83
CA GLU A 11 10.63 15.13 -1.86
C GLU A 11 9.41 15.85 -2.45
N ASN A 12 8.41 16.12 -1.60
CA ASN A 12 7.12 16.73 -1.98
C ASN A 12 6.26 15.89 -2.95
N SER A 13 6.59 14.63 -3.19
CA SER A 13 5.73 13.73 -3.98
C SER A 13 4.48 13.30 -3.19
N GLY A 14 3.35 13.17 -3.88
CA GLY A 14 2.09 12.73 -3.27
C GLY A 14 2.07 11.23 -2.97
N ARG A 15 2.44 10.84 -1.74
CA ARG A 15 2.46 9.45 -1.26
C ARG A 15 1.15 8.71 -1.51
N ASP A 16 0.03 9.32 -1.15
CA ASP A 16 -1.30 8.71 -1.27
C ASP A 16 -1.74 8.57 -2.74
N ARG A 17 -1.43 9.57 -3.59
CA ARG A 17 -1.65 9.46 -5.04
C ARG A 17 -0.81 8.33 -5.66
N PHE A 18 0.43 8.17 -5.21
CA PHE A 18 1.27 7.06 -5.67
C PHE A 18 0.72 5.71 -5.18
N ALA A 19 0.22 5.63 -3.95
CA ALA A 19 -0.47 4.45 -3.44
C ALA A 19 -1.68 4.06 -4.31
N CYS A 20 -2.50 5.04 -4.73
CA CYS A 20 -3.59 4.80 -5.69
C CYS A 20 -3.08 4.23 -7.02
N SER A 21 -1.97 4.75 -7.55
CA SER A 21 -1.36 4.23 -8.78
C SER A 21 -0.88 2.78 -8.64
N ILE A 22 -0.23 2.44 -7.52
CA ILE A 22 0.18 1.06 -7.23
C ILE A 22 -1.02 0.14 -7.07
N ALA A 23 -2.04 0.58 -6.33
CA ALA A 23 -3.28 -0.19 -6.12
C ALA A 23 -3.98 -0.48 -7.45
N ASN A 24 -4.14 0.53 -8.32
CA ASN A 24 -4.71 0.36 -9.65
C ASN A 24 -3.90 -0.65 -10.48
N LYS A 25 -2.58 -0.49 -10.52
CA LYS A 25 -1.71 -1.37 -11.29
C LYS A 25 -1.76 -2.82 -10.82
N ALA A 26 -1.80 -3.05 -9.50
CA ALA A 26 -1.92 -4.38 -8.93
C ALA A 26 -3.30 -4.99 -9.20
N TRP A 27 -4.37 -4.21 -8.98
CA TRP A 27 -5.74 -4.65 -9.25
C TRP A 27 -5.96 -4.99 -10.74
N ARG A 28 -5.50 -4.16 -11.68
CA ARG A 28 -5.59 -4.45 -13.13
C ARG A 28 -4.81 -5.69 -13.57
N ARG A 29 -3.89 -6.19 -12.73
CA ARG A 29 -3.16 -7.45 -12.92
C ARG A 29 -3.85 -8.65 -12.26
N GLY A 30 -5.06 -8.47 -11.72
CA GLY A 30 -5.85 -9.52 -11.08
C GLY A 30 -5.52 -9.76 -9.60
N HIS A 31 -4.82 -8.83 -8.94
CA HIS A 31 -4.51 -8.97 -7.52
C HIS A 31 -5.59 -8.38 -6.62
N ASN A 32 -5.87 -9.06 -5.51
CA ASN A 32 -6.59 -8.48 -4.38
C ASN A 32 -5.63 -7.65 -3.53
N VAL A 33 -5.91 -6.37 -3.40
CA VAL A 33 -5.02 -5.41 -2.76
C VAL A 33 -5.59 -5.01 -1.41
N TYR A 34 -4.76 -5.03 -0.37
CA TYR A 34 -5.04 -4.40 0.90
C TYR A 34 -4.18 -3.16 1.07
N ILE A 35 -4.78 -2.01 1.33
CA ILE A 35 -4.08 -0.79 1.71
C ILE A 35 -4.22 -0.59 3.21
N HIS A 36 -3.09 -0.68 3.92
CA HIS A 36 -3.04 -0.53 5.37
C HIS A 36 -2.69 0.91 5.75
N THR A 37 -3.65 1.64 6.32
CA THR A 37 -3.52 3.05 6.71
C THR A 37 -3.33 3.21 8.21
N THR A 38 -2.87 4.40 8.63
CA THR A 38 -2.63 4.72 10.05
C THR A 38 -3.88 4.86 10.89
N SER A 39 -5.00 5.27 10.28
CA SER A 39 -6.26 5.52 10.98
C SER A 39 -7.45 5.45 10.04
N ARG A 40 -8.65 5.44 10.64
CA ARG A 40 -9.92 5.46 9.92
C ARG A 40 -10.06 6.71 9.06
N GLU A 41 -9.63 7.85 9.57
CA GLU A 41 -9.69 9.13 8.87
C GLU A 41 -8.81 9.11 7.62
N THR A 42 -7.61 8.54 7.72
CA THR A 42 -6.73 8.33 6.54
C THR A 42 -7.35 7.35 5.55
N ALA A 43 -8.00 6.29 6.03
CA ALA A 43 -8.67 5.31 5.17
C ALA A 43 -9.80 5.95 4.36
N ILE A 44 -10.67 6.75 5.00
CA ILE A 44 -11.77 7.46 4.34
C ILE A 44 -11.23 8.45 3.30
N LYS A 45 -10.19 9.22 3.63
CA LYS A 45 -9.56 10.13 2.67
C LYS A 45 -9.00 9.41 1.45
N LEU A 46 -8.45 8.21 1.66
CA LEU A 46 -7.90 7.41 0.57
C LEU A 46 -9.01 6.76 -0.29
N ASP A 47 -10.13 6.38 0.32
CA ASP A 47 -11.35 5.93 -0.37
C ASP A 47 -11.85 7.04 -1.32
N ASP A 48 -12.04 8.25 -0.82
CA ASP A 48 -12.41 9.41 -1.64
C ASP A 48 -11.37 9.71 -2.74
N LEU A 49 -10.08 9.58 -2.41
CA LEU A 49 -9.00 9.81 -3.37
C LEU A 49 -9.03 8.77 -4.49
N LEU A 50 -9.25 7.48 -4.21
CA LEU A 50 -9.31 6.42 -5.22
C LEU A 50 -10.42 6.66 -6.25
N TRP A 51 -11.54 7.28 -5.86
CA TRP A 51 -12.59 7.69 -6.78
C TRP A 51 -12.17 8.82 -7.74
N THR A 52 -11.26 9.69 -7.32
CA THR A 52 -10.90 10.93 -8.05
C THR A 52 -9.47 10.95 -8.58
N TYR A 53 -8.66 9.92 -8.31
CA TYR A 53 -7.22 9.96 -8.56
C TYR A 53 -6.88 9.98 -10.06
N HIS A 54 -7.74 9.44 -10.92
CA HIS A 54 -7.58 9.41 -12.37
C HIS A 54 -8.93 9.35 -13.09
N ASP A 55 -9.17 10.30 -14.00
CA ASP A 55 -10.48 10.54 -14.67
C ASP A 55 -11.06 9.33 -15.43
N ILE A 56 -10.25 8.33 -15.76
CA ILE A 56 -10.64 7.15 -16.56
C ILE A 56 -10.42 5.82 -15.80
N SER A 57 -10.09 5.84 -14.50
CA SER A 57 -9.91 4.60 -13.72
C SER A 57 -11.05 4.36 -12.74
N PHE A 58 -11.95 3.43 -13.07
CA PHE A 58 -12.81 2.82 -12.06
C PHE A 58 -12.02 1.73 -11.33
N ILE A 59 -11.64 2.00 -10.08
CA ILE A 59 -11.04 1.01 -9.19
C ILE A 59 -12.15 0.54 -8.25
N PRO A 60 -12.61 -0.72 -8.31
CA PRO A 60 -13.52 -1.25 -7.32
C PRO A 60 -12.78 -1.34 -5.98
N HIS A 61 -13.26 -0.56 -5.01
CA HIS A 61 -12.67 -0.50 -3.70
C HIS A 61 -13.73 -0.33 -2.60
N SER A 62 -13.33 -0.62 -1.37
CA SER A 62 -14.18 -0.43 -0.19
C SER A 62 -13.33 -0.32 1.08
N LEU A 63 -13.90 0.31 2.10
CA LEU A 63 -13.37 0.20 3.45
C LEU A 63 -13.57 -1.23 4.00
N THR A 64 -12.65 -1.64 4.87
CA THR A 64 -12.74 -2.90 5.60
C THR A 64 -14.09 -3.02 6.32
N GLY A 65 -14.73 -4.18 6.19
CA GLY A 65 -16.05 -4.46 6.78
C GLY A 65 -17.25 -3.97 5.95
N GLN A 66 -17.03 -3.32 4.80
CA GLN A 66 -18.09 -2.90 3.88
C GLN A 66 -18.16 -3.72 2.58
N SER A 67 -17.16 -4.58 2.33
CA SER A 67 -17.13 -5.42 1.12
C SER A 67 -18.13 -6.58 1.19
N GLY A 68 -18.94 -6.72 0.14
CA GLY A 68 -19.59 -7.99 -0.19
C GLY A 68 -18.61 -8.99 -0.83
N PRO A 69 -19.06 -10.19 -1.25
CA PRO A 69 -18.23 -11.17 -1.93
C PRO A 69 -17.86 -10.68 -3.34
N ILE A 70 -16.79 -9.89 -3.45
CA ILE A 70 -16.19 -9.48 -4.72
C ILE A 70 -14.89 -10.26 -4.87
N ASP A 71 -14.74 -10.98 -5.99
CA ASP A 71 -13.60 -11.86 -6.24
C ASP A 71 -12.26 -11.11 -6.35
N THR A 72 -12.29 -9.88 -6.90
CA THR A 72 -11.12 -9.00 -7.03
C THR A 72 -11.42 -7.56 -6.66
N THR A 73 -10.88 -7.06 -5.54
CA THR A 73 -11.14 -5.71 -5.04
C THR A 73 -9.92 -5.10 -4.32
N VAL A 74 -9.92 -3.76 -4.19
CA VAL A 74 -9.02 -3.04 -3.30
C VAL A 74 -9.73 -2.82 -1.96
N ILE A 75 -9.15 -3.29 -0.87
CA ILE A 75 -9.67 -3.08 0.49
C ILE A 75 -8.77 -2.09 1.21
N ILE A 76 -9.38 -1.08 1.85
CA ILE A 76 -8.67 -0.09 2.66
C ILE A 76 -8.98 -0.36 4.13
N GLY A 77 -7.96 -0.42 4.99
CA GLY A 77 -8.17 -0.69 6.41
C GLY A 77 -7.08 -0.09 7.28
N TRP A 78 -7.38 0.07 8.57
CA TRP A 78 -6.50 0.70 9.56
C TRP A 78 -6.33 -0.17 10.82
N GLN A 79 -6.96 -1.34 10.85
CA GLN A 79 -7.01 -2.24 11.99
C GLN A 79 -6.61 -3.65 11.58
N GLU A 80 -6.21 -4.43 12.58
CA GLU A 80 -6.10 -5.88 12.48
C GLU A 80 -7.39 -6.55 13.00
N PRO A 81 -7.74 -7.75 12.50
CA PRO A 81 -7.03 -8.51 11.47
C PRO A 81 -7.20 -7.93 10.06
N VAL A 82 -6.17 -8.07 9.23
CA VAL A 82 -6.25 -7.70 7.81
C VAL A 82 -7.08 -8.76 7.04
N PRO A 83 -7.76 -8.39 5.94
CA PRO A 83 -8.56 -9.33 5.14
C PRO A 83 -7.74 -10.52 4.62
N ASP A 84 -8.31 -11.73 4.69
CA ASP A 84 -7.60 -12.97 4.30
C ASP A 84 -7.56 -13.20 2.78
N ASN A 85 -8.40 -12.51 2.00
CA ASN A 85 -8.48 -12.68 0.54
C ASN A 85 -7.49 -11.81 -0.26
N CYS A 86 -6.66 -10.99 0.40
CA CYS A 86 -5.70 -10.09 -0.23
C CYS A 86 -4.31 -10.72 -0.36
N ASN A 87 -3.67 -10.54 -1.52
CA ASN A 87 -2.33 -11.10 -1.80
C ASN A 87 -1.25 -10.04 -2.01
N VAL A 88 -1.65 -8.77 -2.18
CA VAL A 88 -0.75 -7.60 -2.20
C VAL A 88 -1.13 -6.68 -1.04
N MET A 89 -0.15 -6.28 -0.22
CA MET A 89 -0.30 -5.22 0.77
C MET A 89 0.43 -3.95 0.33
N ILE A 90 -0.22 -2.80 0.46
CA ILE A 90 0.40 -1.48 0.38
C ILE A 90 0.38 -0.90 1.80
N ASN A 91 1.55 -0.78 2.42
CA ASN A 91 1.67 -0.26 3.78
C ASN A 91 1.85 1.26 3.76
N LEU A 92 0.89 1.97 4.34
CA LEU A 92 0.93 3.41 4.62
C LEU A 92 0.94 3.70 6.12
N ASN A 93 0.97 2.65 6.95
CA ASN A 93 1.01 2.76 8.41
C ASN A 93 2.46 2.88 8.90
N VAL A 94 2.60 3.43 10.10
CA VAL A 94 3.88 3.54 10.81
C VAL A 94 4.40 2.21 11.35
N ASN A 95 3.53 1.20 11.40
CA ASN A 95 3.84 -0.15 11.86
C ASN A 95 3.64 -1.16 10.71
N ILE A 96 4.36 -2.27 10.79
CA ILE A 96 4.10 -3.45 9.96
C ILE A 96 3.02 -4.28 10.68
N PRO A 97 1.88 -4.61 10.03
CA PRO A 97 0.88 -5.50 10.63
C PRO A 97 1.48 -6.85 10.99
N THR A 98 1.03 -7.47 12.08
CA THR A 98 1.55 -8.79 12.49
C THR A 98 1.34 -9.86 11.41
N SER A 99 0.30 -9.67 10.60
CA SER A 99 -0.13 -10.52 9.51
C SER A 99 0.51 -10.21 8.15
N ALA A 100 1.51 -9.32 8.09
CA ALA A 100 2.14 -8.87 6.85
C ALA A 100 2.79 -10.00 6.03
N GLU A 101 3.33 -11.03 6.70
CA GLU A 101 3.98 -12.17 6.04
C GLU A 101 3.04 -13.05 5.19
N ARG A 102 1.72 -12.91 5.38
CA ARG A 102 0.70 -13.65 4.63
C ARG A 102 0.57 -13.14 3.19
N PHE A 103 0.95 -11.89 2.94
CA PHE A 103 0.90 -11.32 1.61
C PHE A 103 2.04 -11.87 0.76
N ALA A 104 1.75 -12.25 -0.49
CA ALA A 104 2.78 -12.65 -1.44
C ALA A 104 3.70 -11.47 -1.80
N ARG A 105 3.14 -10.26 -1.80
CA ARG A 105 3.85 -9.02 -2.10
C ARG A 105 3.48 -7.91 -1.12
N ILE A 106 4.49 -7.21 -0.62
CA ILE A 106 4.34 -6.06 0.25
C ILE A 106 4.98 -4.86 -0.44
N VAL A 107 4.31 -3.71 -0.38
CA VAL A 107 4.77 -2.45 -0.92
C VAL A 107 4.90 -1.43 0.21
N GLU A 108 6.10 -0.90 0.37
CA GLU A 108 6.42 0.20 1.29
C GLU A 108 6.65 1.46 0.46
N ILE A 109 5.93 2.54 0.75
CA ILE A 109 6.07 3.82 0.04
C ILE A 109 6.78 4.81 0.95
N VAL A 110 8.02 5.13 0.61
CA VAL A 110 8.89 6.00 1.39
C VAL A 110 8.81 7.41 0.83
N ALA A 111 8.01 8.27 1.46
CA ALA A 111 7.98 9.69 1.15
C ALA A 111 9.15 10.44 1.83
N GLY A 112 9.47 11.62 1.29
CA GLY A 112 10.80 12.22 1.40
C GLY A 112 11.21 12.82 2.75
N SER A 113 10.35 12.84 3.78
CA SER A 113 10.76 13.41 5.08
C SER A 113 11.78 12.51 5.80
N GLU A 114 12.66 13.09 6.62
CA GLU A 114 13.66 12.30 7.35
C GLU A 114 13.03 11.31 8.35
N ALA A 115 11.88 11.69 8.93
CA ALA A 115 11.11 10.81 9.79
C ALA A 115 10.59 9.57 9.03
N GLU A 116 10.01 9.77 7.85
CA GLU A 116 9.52 8.67 7.01
C GLU A 116 10.65 7.79 6.48
N ARG A 117 11.78 8.39 6.07
CA ARG A 117 13.00 7.64 5.71
C ARG A 117 13.52 6.82 6.90
N GLY A 118 13.51 7.40 8.11
CA GLY A 118 13.87 6.70 9.34
C GLY A 118 13.00 5.48 9.62
N MET A 119 11.68 5.63 9.49
CA MET A 119 10.73 4.53 9.64
C MET A 119 10.92 3.45 8.58
N ALA A 120 11.10 3.83 7.31
CA ALA A 120 11.36 2.88 6.23
C ALA A 120 12.63 2.05 6.46
N ARG A 121 13.69 2.66 7.03
CA ARG A 121 14.90 1.93 7.44
C ARG A 121 14.62 0.90 8.54
N ASN A 122 13.69 1.18 9.45
CA ASN A 122 13.25 0.21 10.46
C ASN A 122 12.47 -0.94 9.84
N HIS A 123 11.50 -0.63 8.96
CA HIS A 123 10.73 -1.65 8.24
C HIS A 123 11.63 -2.54 7.39
N TYR A 124 12.59 -1.94 6.66
CA TYR A 124 13.55 -2.68 5.84
C TYR A 124 14.33 -3.70 6.66
N ARG A 125 14.82 -3.30 7.85
CA ARG A 125 15.51 -4.22 8.76
C ARG A 125 14.58 -5.34 9.24
N ALA A 126 13.37 -5.00 9.67
CA ALA A 126 12.40 -5.99 10.13
C ALA A 126 12.09 -7.05 9.06
N TYR A 127 11.81 -6.63 7.82
CA TYR A 127 11.56 -7.59 6.73
C TYR A 127 12.81 -8.39 6.34
N ARG A 128 13.98 -7.76 6.29
CA ARG A 128 15.23 -8.48 6.00
C ARG A 128 15.52 -9.55 7.06
N ASP A 129 15.37 -9.20 8.34
CA ASP A 129 15.63 -10.10 9.45
C ASP A 129 14.56 -11.21 9.52
N GLY A 130 13.35 -10.96 9.00
CA GLY A 130 12.31 -11.97 8.73
C GLY A 130 12.54 -12.82 7.47
N GLY A 131 13.65 -12.64 6.75
CA GLY A 131 14.01 -13.46 5.59
C GLY A 131 13.22 -13.16 4.31
N HIS A 132 12.63 -11.97 4.20
CA HIS A 132 11.89 -11.56 3.00
C HIS A 132 12.80 -11.18 1.83
N GLU A 133 12.26 -11.25 0.60
CA GLU A 133 12.98 -10.84 -0.60
C GLU A 133 12.86 -9.32 -0.80
N MET A 134 13.97 -8.60 -0.63
CA MET A 134 13.98 -7.13 -0.58
C MET A 134 14.28 -6.50 -1.95
N HIS A 135 13.44 -5.57 -2.39
CA HIS A 135 13.62 -4.78 -3.62
C HIS A 135 13.49 -3.29 -3.32
N SER A 136 14.22 -2.45 -4.04
CA SER A 136 14.15 -0.99 -3.91
C SER A 136 14.08 -0.32 -5.27
N HIS A 137 13.18 0.66 -5.39
CA HIS A 137 12.87 1.37 -6.61
C HIS A 137 12.87 2.87 -6.35
N THR A 138 13.77 3.61 -7.00
CA THR A 138 13.72 5.08 -6.97
C THR A 138 12.74 5.55 -8.02
N VAL A 139 11.67 6.21 -7.57
CA VAL A 139 10.66 6.80 -8.47
C VAL A 139 11.20 8.13 -8.99
N LYS A 140 11.12 8.34 -10.30
CA LYS A 140 11.39 9.65 -10.90
C LYS A 140 10.09 10.44 -10.97
N VAL A 141 10.14 11.75 -10.74
CA VAL A 141 9.00 12.62 -11.05
C VAL A 141 8.92 12.70 -12.56
N ASP A 142 8.00 11.95 -13.16
CA ASP A 142 7.62 12.22 -14.54
C ASP A 142 6.68 13.43 -14.49
N TYR A 143 7.17 14.58 -14.97
CA TYR A 143 6.31 15.70 -15.35
C TYR A 143 5.62 15.28 -16.66
N ASP A 144 4.37 14.86 -16.57
CA ASP A 144 3.41 14.93 -17.68
C ASP A 144 2.45 16.10 -17.42
#